data_AF-A0A1B9RVD3-F1
#
_entry.id   AF-A0A1B9RVD3-F1
#
_cell.length_a   1.000
_cell.length_b   1.000
_cell.length_c   1.000
_cell.angle_alpha   90.00
_cell.angle_beta   90.00
_cell.angle_gamma   90.00
#
_symmetry.space_group_name_H-M   'P 1'
#
loop_
_entity.id
_entity.type
_entity.pdbx_description
1 polymer ?
#
loop_
_entity_poly.entity_id
_entity_poly.type
_entity_poly.pdbx_seq_one_letter_code
_entity_poly.pdbx_strand_id
1 'polypeptide(L)' 'MSELANYTGLHSLRHFYASWLINRKEDGGLGLPAKMVQERLGHASIAMTMDVYGNFFPRTDDGTELARAADILLS' A
#
# COMPACT_ATOMS: atom_id res chain seq x y z
N MET A 1 14.20 27.39 6.75
CA MET A 1 12.90 27.59 7.41
C MET A 1 11.95 26.58 6.81
N SER A 2 11.39 25.71 7.65
CA SER A 2 10.68 24.48 7.30
C SER A 2 9.52 24.68 6.32
N GLU A 3 9.53 23.93 5.20
CA GLU A 3 8.33 23.62 4.41
C GLU A 3 7.39 22.76 5.25
N LEU A 4 6.57 23.40 6.09
CA LEU A 4 5.42 22.74 6.71
C LEU A 4 4.37 22.56 5.62
N ALA A 5 4.35 21.38 5.01
CA ALA A 5 3.36 21.03 3.99
C ALA A 5 1.95 21.28 4.54
N ASN A 6 1.20 22.17 3.88
CA ASN A 6 -0.17 22.58 4.21
C ASN A 6 -1.20 21.47 3.94
N TYR A 7 -1.07 20.32 4.60
CA TYR A 7 -2.12 19.30 4.58
C TYR A 7 -3.14 19.64 5.66
N THR A 8 -4.15 20.42 5.27
CA THR A 8 -5.20 20.89 6.18
C THR A 8 -6.14 19.74 6.59
N GLY A 9 -6.45 19.67 7.89
CA GLY A 9 -7.48 18.85 8.55
C GLY A 9 -7.93 17.57 7.84
N LEU A 10 -8.92 17.67 6.94
CA LEU A 10 -9.53 16.53 6.24
C LEU A 10 -8.53 15.75 5.37
N HIS A 11 -7.52 16.41 4.83
CA HIS A 11 -6.50 15.75 4.02
C HIS A 11 -5.59 14.88 4.90
N SER A 12 -5.24 15.35 6.10
CA SER A 12 -4.51 14.57 7.10
C SER A 12 -5.32 13.37 7.58
N LEU A 13 -6.65 13.51 7.72
CA LEU A 13 -7.52 12.37 8.02
C LEU A 13 -7.52 11.34 6.89
N ARG A 14 -7.56 11.77 5.62
CA ARG A 14 -7.45 10.85 4.48
C ARG A 14 -6.12 10.07 4.52
N HIS A 15 -5.01 10.75 4.79
CA HIS A 15 -3.69 10.09 4.92
C HIS A 15 -3.63 9.14 6.10
N PHE A 16 -4.16 9.53 7.25
CA PHE A 16 -4.27 8.64 8.40
C PHE A 16 -5.08 7.39 8.07
N TYR A 17 -6.26 7.57 7.44
CA TYR A 17 -7.12 6.47 7.06
C TYR A 17 -6.43 5.53 6.07
N ALA A 18 -5.74 6.05 5.06
CA ALA A 18 -4.98 5.26 4.11
C ALA A 18 -3.87 4.44 4.82
N SER A 19 -3.06 5.08 5.66
CA SER A 19 -2.02 4.39 6.44
C SER A 19 -2.60 3.29 7.33
N TRP A 20 -3.74 3.55 7.98
CA TRP A 20 -4.43 2.55 8.81
C TRP A 20 -4.94 1.36 8.01
N LEU A 21 -5.50 1.59 6.80
CA LEU A 21 -5.94 0.49 5.94
C LEU A 21 -4.77 -0.40 5.49
N ILE A 22 -3.59 0.16 5.27
CA ILE A 22 -2.42 -0.54 4.74
C ILE A 22 -1.65 -1.29 5.83
N ASN A 23 -1.44 -0.66 6.98
CA ASN A 23 -0.62 -1.22 8.06
C ASN A 23 -1.12 -2.60 8.50
N ARG A 24 -0.18 -3.47 8.89
CA ARG A 24 -0.49 -4.82 9.37
C ARG A 24 -1.38 -4.75 10.61
N LYS A 25 -2.18 -5.79 10.83
CA LYS A 25 -3.05 -5.89 12.01
C LYS A 25 -2.29 -5.84 13.34
N GLU A 26 -1.08 -6.42 13.37
CA GLU A 26 -0.17 -6.36 14.52
C GLU A 26 0.34 -4.94 14.83
N ASP A 27 0.44 -4.08 13.81
CA ASP A 27 0.82 -2.66 13.96
C ASP A 27 -0.40 -1.75 14.16
N GLY A 28 -1.59 -2.32 14.40
CA GLY A 28 -2.84 -1.60 14.64
C GLY A 28 -3.61 -1.17 13.38
N GLY A 29 -3.19 -1.62 12.19
CA GLY A 29 -3.89 -1.39 10.92
C GLY A 29 -4.84 -2.51 10.51
N LEU A 30 -5.28 -2.49 9.24
CA LEU A 30 -6.19 -3.49 8.69
C LEU A 30 -5.51 -4.51 7.75
N GLY A 31 -4.32 -4.19 7.23
CA GLY A 31 -3.50 -5.06 6.38
C GLY A 31 -4.14 -5.34 5.02
N LEU A 32 -4.82 -4.35 4.43
CA LEU A 32 -5.54 -4.55 3.18
C LEU A 32 -4.61 -4.51 1.95
N PRO A 33 -4.94 -5.26 0.89
CA PRO A 33 -4.24 -5.17 -0.38
C PRO A 33 -4.50 -3.82 -1.06
N ALA A 34 -3.54 -3.34 -1.85
CA ALA A 34 -3.56 -2.03 -2.51
C ALA A 34 -4.85 -1.74 -3.29
N LYS A 35 -5.43 -2.75 -3.95
CA LYS A 35 -6.69 -2.59 -4.70
C LYS A 35 -7.88 -2.25 -3.79
N MET A 36 -7.99 -2.90 -2.64
CA MET A 36 -9.04 -2.59 -1.67
C MET A 36 -8.85 -1.20 -1.04
N VAL A 37 -7.60 -0.81 -0.80
CA VAL A 37 -7.28 0.55 -0.32
C VAL A 37 -7.69 1.59 -1.36
N GLN A 38 -7.38 1.38 -2.63
CA GLN A 38 -7.83 2.24 -3.73
C GLN A 38 -9.35 2.40 -3.76
N GLU A 39 -10.09 1.30 -3.68
CA GLU A 39 -11.56 1.32 -3.67
C GLU A 39 -12.14 2.08 -2.48
N ARG A 40 -11.59 1.85 -1.28
CA ARG A 40 -12.06 2.53 -0.05
C ARG A 40 -11.72 4.01 -0.01
N LEU A 41 -10.61 4.42 -0.63
CA LEU A 41 -10.24 5.82 -0.78
C LEU A 41 -10.99 6.51 -1.93
N GLY A 42 -11.64 5.75 -2.81
CA GLY A 42 -12.31 6.26 -4.00
C GLY A 42 -11.34 6.82 -5.04
N HIS A 43 -10.11 6.32 -5.10
CA HIS A 43 -9.14 6.77 -6.11
C HIS A 43 -9.53 6.20 -7.48
N ALA A 44 -9.46 7.06 -8.51
CA ALA A 44 -9.83 6.67 -9.88
C ALA A 44 -8.88 5.64 -10.50
N SER A 45 -7.62 5.60 -10.03
CA SER A 45 -6.62 4.64 -10.48
C SER A 45 -5.82 4.08 -9.31
N ILE A 46 -5.31 2.86 -9.48
CA ILE A 46 -4.42 2.24 -8.50
C ILE A 46 -3.06 2.96 -8.42
N ALA A 47 -2.62 3.57 -9.52
CA ALA A 47 -1.39 4.36 -9.56
C ALA A 47 -1.41 5.48 -8.50
N MET A 48 -2.50 6.23 -8.36
CA MET A 48 -2.62 7.27 -7.32
C MET A 48 -2.39 6.73 -5.90
N THR A 49 -2.87 5.52 -5.60
CA THR A 49 -2.63 4.89 -4.29
C THR A 49 -1.18 4.44 -4.15
N MET A 50 -0.61 3.85 -5.19
CA MET A 50 0.75 3.29 -5.17
C MET A 50 1.84 4.37 -5.21
N ASP A 51 1.61 5.49 -5.90
CA ASP A 51 2.54 6.62 -5.95
C ASP A 51 2.69 7.28 -4.58
N VAL A 52 1.63 7.28 -3.76
CA VAL A 52 1.61 7.92 -2.44
C VAL A 52 1.98 6.95 -1.33
N TYR A 53 1.44 5.73 -1.35
CA TYR A 53 1.57 4.78 -0.23
C TYR A 53 2.29 3.48 -0.59
N GLY A 54 2.81 3.34 -1.81
CA GLY A 54 3.50 2.12 -2.27
C GLY A 54 4.61 1.65 -1.33
N ASN A 55 5.27 2.59 -0.65
CA ASN A 55 6.37 2.34 0.28
C ASN A 55 5.94 1.62 1.57
N PHE A 56 4.65 1.59 1.90
CA PHE A 56 4.12 0.89 3.07
C PHE A 56 3.79 -0.57 2.80
N PHE A 57 3.72 -0.97 1.53
CA PHE A 57 3.50 -2.36 1.18
C PHE A 57 4.81 -3.14 1.29
N PRO A 58 4.79 -4.33 1.89
CA PRO A 58 5.97 -5.18 1.91
C PRO A 58 6.41 -5.49 0.48
N ARG A 59 7.70 -5.28 0.20
CA ARG A 59 8.31 -5.74 -1.06
C ARG A 59 8.70 -7.19 -0.85
N THR A 60 8.00 -8.10 -1.50
CA THR A 60 8.46 -9.47 -1.62
C THR A 60 9.37 -9.54 -2.86
N ASP A 61 10.59 -10.06 -2.69
CA ASP A 61 11.43 -10.45 -3.82
C ASP A 61 11.04 -11.88 -4.21
N ASP A 62 9.94 -12.00 -4.95
CA ASP A 62 9.31 -13.28 -5.30
C ASP A 62 10.12 -14.12 -6.32
N GLY A 63 11.36 -13.71 -6.64
CA GLY A 63 12.18 -14.37 -7.67
C GLY A 63 12.48 -15.83 -7.33
N THR A 64 12.64 -16.14 -6.04
CA THR A 64 12.88 -17.52 -5.57
C THR A 64 11.61 -18.35 -5.72
N GLU A 65 10.46 -17.82 -5.31
CA GLU A 65 9.15 -18.46 -5.43
C GLU A 65 8.79 -18.73 -6.89
N LEU A 66 9.07 -17.76 -7.78
CA LEU A 66 8.87 -17.92 -9.22
C LEU A 66 9.77 -19.01 -9.80
N ALA A 67 11.05 -19.07 -9.41
CA ALA A 67 11.97 -20.11 -9.86
C ALA A 67 11.49 -21.51 -9.43
N ARG A 68 10.97 -21.66 -8.20
CA ARG A 68 10.41 -22.93 -7.75
C ARG A 68 9.14 -23.31 -8.49
N ALA A 69 8.26 -22.34 -8.77
CA ALA A 69 7.06 -22.59 -9.56
C ALA A 69 7.39 -23.02 -11.00
N ALA A 70 8.41 -22.41 -11.60
CA ALA A 70 8.90 -22.77 -12.94
C ALA A 70 9.49 -24.19 -12.98
N ASP A 71 10.26 -24.59 -11.96
CA ASP A 71 10.81 -25.94 -11.83
C ASP A 71 9.69 -27.01 -11.78
N ILE A 72 8.63 -26.77 -11.00
CA ILE A 72 7.46 -27.66 -10.91
C ILE A 72 6.71 -27.78 -12.25
N LEU A 73 6.61 -26.69 -13.02
CA LEU A 73 5.90 -26.70 -14.30
C LEU A 73 6.69 -27.40 -15.42
N LEU A 74 8.03 -27.40 -15.34
CA LEU A 74 8.93 -27.88 -16.39
C LEU A 74 9.54 -29.27 -16.11
N SER A 75 9.27 -29.86 -14.94
CA SER A 75 9.62 -31.24 -14.57
C SER A 75 8.62 -32.26 -15.11
#